data_AF-A0A3C0Q4W7-F1
#
_entry.id   AF-A0A3C0Q4W7-F1
#
_cell.length_a   1.000
_cell.length_b   1.000
_cell.length_c   1.000
_cell.angle_alpha   90.00
_cell.angle_beta   90.00
_cell.angle_gamma   90.00
#
_symmetry.space_group_name_H-M   'P 1'
#
loop_
_entity.id
_entity.type
_entity.pdbx_description
1 polymer ?
#
loop_
_entity_poly.entity_id
_entity_poly.type
_entity_poly.pdbx_seq_one_letter_code
_entity_poly.pdbx_strand_id
1 'polypeptide(L)'
;MLKTFILPTVFLICVAVSGAYAADDDVMQKCQGKHPEWYQCVTDDDCTISQDPCGWPVLGVNKFHKERSEICTRQAGAFIDCPMWKDTPENKMTVKCQKGVCTGLKASEAPTSVQ
;
A
#
# COMPACT_ATOMS: atom_id res chain seq x y z
N MET A 1 -46.74 8.15 -48.86
CA MET A 1 -46.33 8.06 -47.44
C MET A 1 -44.98 7.35 -47.41
N LEU A 2 -43.89 8.09 -47.23
CA LEU A 2 -42.53 7.58 -47.22
C LEU A 2 -41.89 8.02 -45.90
N LYS A 3 -41.73 7.10 -44.95
CA LYS A 3 -41.04 7.36 -43.66
C LYS A 3 -39.62 6.84 -43.79
N THR A 4 -38.69 7.74 -44.08
CA THR A 4 -37.25 7.47 -44.07
C THR A 4 -36.78 7.47 -42.61
N PHE A 5 -36.48 6.29 -42.07
CA PHE A 5 -35.83 6.15 -40.76
C PHE A 5 -34.33 6.32 -40.94
N ILE A 6 -33.79 7.42 -40.41
CA ILE A 6 -32.34 7.67 -40.30
C ILE A 6 -31.92 7.10 -38.95
N LEU A 7 -31.16 5.99 -38.96
CA LEU A 7 -30.46 5.48 -37.78
C LEU A 7 -29.13 6.24 -37.63
N PRO A 8 -28.84 6.89 -36.49
CA PRO A 8 -27.49 7.38 -36.23
C PRO A 8 -26.62 6.20 -35.82
N THR A 9 -25.65 5.89 -36.69
CA THR A 9 -24.55 4.96 -36.43
C THR A 9 -23.71 5.52 -35.27
N VAL A 10 -23.97 5.03 -34.06
CA VAL A 10 -23.16 5.33 -32.89
C VAL A 10 -21.81 4.62 -33.07
N PHE A 11 -20.82 5.38 -33.52
CA PHE A 11 -19.43 4.97 -33.59
C PHE A 11 -18.90 4.83 -32.15
N LEU A 12 -19.03 3.63 -31.60
CA LEU A 12 -18.51 3.28 -30.28
C LEU A 12 -16.98 3.15 -30.39
N ILE A 13 -16.27 4.24 -30.11
CA ILE A 13 -14.82 4.23 -29.95
C ILE A 13 -14.53 3.51 -28.63
N CYS A 14 -14.24 2.21 -28.71
CA CYS A 14 -13.64 1.46 -27.61
C CYS A 14 -12.19 1.94 -27.42
N VAL A 15 -12.01 3.05 -26.71
CA VAL A 15 -10.72 3.36 -26.07
C VAL A 15 -10.57 2.36 -24.93
N ALA A 16 -9.89 1.25 -25.20
CA ALA A 16 -9.37 0.37 -24.18
C ALA A 16 -8.30 1.15 -23.40
N VAL A 17 -8.73 1.89 -22.38
CA VAL A 17 -7.82 2.43 -21.37
C VAL A 17 -7.37 1.22 -20.56
N SER A 18 -6.18 0.75 -20.86
CA SER A 18 -5.40 -0.19 -20.06
C SER A 18 -5.11 0.45 -18.69
N GLY A 19 -6.09 0.43 -17.80
CA GLY A 19 -5.97 0.84 -16.40
C GLY A 19 -5.66 -0.37 -15.52
N ALA A 20 -4.46 -0.92 -15.62
CA ALA A 20 -4.01 -2.10 -14.87
C ALA A 20 -3.20 -1.76 -13.60
N TYR A 21 -3.46 -0.60 -12.96
CA TYR A 21 -2.71 -0.15 -11.76
C TYR A 21 -3.61 0.40 -10.64
N ALA A 22 -4.88 0.01 -10.58
CA ALA A 22 -5.84 0.59 -9.62
C ALA A 22 -6.50 -0.43 -8.66
N ALA A 23 -6.22 -1.72 -8.80
CA ALA A 23 -6.80 -2.76 -7.93
C ALA A 23 -5.96 -3.02 -6.66
N ASP A 24 -4.66 -2.71 -6.70
CA ASP A 24 -3.69 -3.17 -5.71
C ASP A 24 -3.63 -2.30 -4.45
N ASP A 25 -3.76 -0.98 -4.62
CA ASP A 25 -3.87 -0.04 -3.50
C ASP A 25 -5.16 -0.27 -2.70
N ASP A 26 -6.22 -0.77 -3.32
CA ASP A 26 -7.55 -0.89 -2.72
C ASP A 26 -7.60 -1.94 -1.59
N VAL A 27 -6.93 -3.08 -1.72
CA VAL A 27 -6.93 -4.13 -0.68
C VAL A 27 -6.16 -3.67 0.58
N MET A 28 -5.03 -3.01 0.38
CA MET A 28 -4.20 -2.51 1.47
C MET A 28 -4.79 -1.26 2.11
N GLN A 29 -5.32 -0.32 1.32
CA GLN A 29 -6.11 0.80 1.84
C GLN A 29 -7.36 0.32 2.59
N LYS A 30 -8.01 -0.77 2.14
CA LYS A 30 -9.11 -1.39 2.86
C LYS A 30 -8.68 -1.98 4.20
N CYS A 31 -7.52 -2.64 4.30
CA CYS A 31 -7.07 -3.12 5.60
C CYS A 31 -6.65 -1.96 6.53
N GLN A 32 -5.86 -1.02 6.03
CA GLN A 32 -5.43 0.16 6.79
C GLN A 32 -6.62 1.00 7.28
N GLY A 33 -7.62 1.20 6.43
CA GLY A 33 -8.84 1.95 6.76
C GLY A 33 -9.77 1.21 7.72
N LYS A 34 -9.75 -0.12 7.76
CA LYS A 34 -10.51 -0.92 8.74
C LYS A 34 -9.84 -0.98 10.11
N HIS A 35 -8.53 -0.84 10.15
CA HIS A 35 -7.73 -1.01 11.36
C HIS A 35 -6.76 0.15 11.60
N PRO A 36 -7.26 1.40 11.71
CA PRO A 36 -6.39 2.55 11.94
C PRO A 36 -5.59 2.45 13.24
N GLU A 37 -6.09 1.71 14.24
CA GLU A 37 -5.43 1.50 15.53
C GLU A 37 -4.11 0.72 15.41
N TRP A 38 -3.92 -0.06 14.35
CA TRP A 38 -2.68 -0.82 14.14
C TRP A 38 -1.50 0.04 13.74
N TYR A 39 -1.75 1.28 13.35
CA TYR A 39 -0.73 2.20 12.85
C TYR A 39 -0.42 3.33 13.83
N GLN A 40 -1.17 3.44 14.93
CA GLN A 40 -1.00 4.53 15.89
C GLN A 40 0.21 4.29 16.81
N CYS A 41 0.87 5.38 17.21
CA CYS A 41 2.01 5.35 18.12
C CYS A 41 2.06 6.58 19.00
N VAL A 42 2.76 6.45 20.14
CA VAL A 42 3.11 7.58 21.00
C VAL A 42 4.60 7.89 20.87
N THR A 43 5.43 6.85 20.76
CA THR A 43 6.89 6.97 20.61
C THR A 43 7.42 6.09 19.48
N ASP A 44 8.67 6.33 19.07
CA ASP A 44 9.35 5.49 18.07
C ASP A 44 9.41 4.02 18.49
N ASP A 45 9.50 3.74 19.80
CA ASP A 45 9.56 2.39 20.36
C ASP A 45 8.26 1.60 20.20
N ASP A 46 7.15 2.28 19.93
CA ASP A 46 5.87 1.63 19.63
C ASP A 46 5.83 1.10 18.21
N CYS A 47 6.73 1.54 17.33
CA CYS A 47 6.71 1.20 15.93
C CYS A 47 7.63 0.03 15.58
N THR A 48 7.20 -0.75 14.60
CA THR A 48 7.99 -1.83 14.01
C THR A 48 7.67 -1.97 12.53
N ILE A 49 8.55 -2.70 11.85
CA ILE A 49 8.44 -3.05 10.44
C ILE A 49 7.49 -4.24 10.32
N SER A 50 6.37 -4.05 9.62
CA SER A 50 5.56 -5.17 9.10
C SER A 50 6.17 -5.66 7.81
N GLN A 51 6.42 -6.97 7.71
CA GLN A 51 6.92 -7.57 6.48
C GLN A 51 5.77 -7.97 5.56
N ASP A 52 6.01 -7.87 4.25
CA ASP A 52 5.12 -8.40 3.23
C ASP A 52 5.86 -9.53 2.49
N PRO A 53 5.26 -10.73 2.34
CA PRO A 53 5.85 -11.81 1.55
C PRO A 53 6.15 -11.43 0.08
N CYS A 54 5.44 -10.45 -0.45
CA CYS A 54 5.52 -10.02 -1.84
C CYS A 54 6.46 -8.85 -2.08
N GLY A 55 7.22 -8.43 -1.05
CA GLY A 55 8.22 -7.39 -1.26
C GLY A 55 7.66 -5.99 -1.40
N TRP A 56 6.47 -5.72 -0.90
CA TRP A 56 5.99 -4.35 -0.79
C TRP A 56 6.86 -3.54 0.18
N PRO A 57 6.95 -2.21 0.00
CA PRO A 57 7.66 -1.33 0.92
C PRO A 57 7.21 -1.61 2.35
N VAL A 58 8.20 -1.92 3.16
CA VAL A 58 8.03 -2.18 4.58
C VAL A 58 7.21 -1.07 5.22
N LEU A 59 6.06 -1.44 5.77
CA LEU A 59 5.13 -0.51 6.41
C LEU A 59 5.46 -0.38 7.90
N GLY A 60 5.39 0.85 8.41
CA GLY A 60 5.45 1.09 9.85
C GLY A 60 4.13 0.70 10.49
N VAL A 61 4.19 -0.14 11.51
CA VAL A 61 3.02 -0.58 12.29
C VAL A 61 3.32 -0.51 13.76
N ASN A 62 2.29 -0.40 14.57
CA ASN A 62 2.44 -0.57 16.00
C ASN A 62 2.89 -2.01 16.30
N LYS A 63 3.92 -2.18 17.12
CA LYS A 63 4.51 -3.48 17.47
C LYS A 63 3.51 -4.45 18.08
N PHE A 64 2.49 -3.97 18.79
CA PHE A 64 1.43 -4.80 19.37
C PHE A 64 0.48 -5.39 18.32
N HIS A 65 0.49 -4.85 17.10
CA HIS A 65 -0.38 -5.26 16.00
C HIS A 65 0.38 -5.88 14.83
N LYS A 66 1.70 -6.06 14.95
CA LYS A 66 2.58 -6.56 13.87
C LYS A 66 2.04 -7.82 13.21
N GLU A 67 1.84 -8.90 13.97
CA GLU A 67 1.40 -10.19 13.40
C GLU A 67 0.03 -10.07 12.70
N ARG A 68 -0.87 -9.22 13.20
CA ARG A 68 -2.18 -8.99 12.59
C ARG A 68 -2.07 -8.20 11.30
N SER A 69 -1.21 -7.18 11.28
CA SER A 69 -0.93 -6.42 10.07
C SER A 69 -0.27 -7.28 8.98
N GLU A 70 0.60 -8.23 9.37
CA GLU A 70 1.25 -9.16 8.44
C GLU A 70 0.27 -10.14 7.77
N ILE A 71 -0.85 -10.48 8.43
CA ILE A 71 -1.91 -11.27 7.82
C ILE A 71 -2.60 -10.47 6.71
N CYS A 72 -2.88 -9.19 6.94
CA CYS A 72 -3.45 -8.31 5.93
C CYS A 72 -2.50 -8.11 4.74
N THR A 73 -1.21 -7.86 4.99
CA THR A 73 -0.23 -7.66 3.91
C THR A 73 -0.05 -8.94 3.11
N ARG A 74 0.00 -10.12 3.76
CA ARG A 74 0.05 -11.41 3.07
C ARG A 74 -1.17 -11.65 2.20
N GLN A 75 -2.36 -11.30 2.67
CA GLN A 75 -3.57 -11.40 1.84
C GLN A 75 -3.45 -10.49 0.63
N ALA A 76 -3.05 -9.23 0.79
CA ALA A 76 -2.83 -8.30 -0.32
C ALA A 76 -1.77 -8.81 -1.30
N GLY A 77 -0.61 -9.25 -0.81
CA GLY A 77 0.49 -9.76 -1.62
C GLY A 77 0.14 -11.03 -2.40
N ALA A 78 -0.62 -11.97 -1.82
CA ALA A 78 -1.01 -13.20 -2.52
C ALA A 78 -1.95 -12.98 -3.72
N PHE A 79 -2.60 -11.81 -3.83
CA PHE A 79 -3.44 -11.46 -4.97
C PHE A 79 -2.65 -10.91 -6.16
N ILE A 80 -1.36 -10.59 -5.97
CA ILE A 80 -0.56 -9.84 -6.93
C ILE A 80 0.72 -10.65 -7.18
N ASP A 81 1.01 -11.00 -8.44
CA ASP A 81 2.23 -11.74 -8.81
C ASP A 81 3.45 -10.78 -8.70
N CYS A 82 3.97 -10.59 -7.48
CA CYS A 82 4.85 -9.48 -7.11
C CYS A 82 6.35 -9.83 -7.10
N PRO A 83 7.23 -8.87 -7.44
CA PRO A 83 8.67 -9.00 -7.21
C PRO A 83 9.05 -8.91 -5.73
N MET A 84 9.81 -9.88 -5.21
CA MET A 84 10.31 -9.85 -3.84
C MET A 84 11.30 -8.70 -3.59
N TRP A 85 11.07 -7.92 -2.54
CA TRP A 85 11.96 -6.87 -2.06
C TRP A 85 13.11 -7.47 -1.27
N LYS A 86 14.27 -6.82 -1.38
CA LYS A 86 15.51 -7.26 -0.75
C LYS A 86 15.98 -6.20 0.22
N ASP A 87 16.24 -6.61 1.46
CA ASP A 87 16.87 -5.77 2.47
C ASP A 87 18.36 -5.59 2.12
N THR A 88 18.66 -4.51 1.40
CA THR A 88 20.03 -4.07 1.12
C THR A 88 20.36 -2.85 1.98
N PRO A 89 21.64 -2.55 2.26
CA PRO A 89 22.01 -1.34 2.98
C PRO A 89 21.42 -0.04 2.38
N GLU A 90 21.28 0.03 1.05
CA GLU A 90 20.70 1.19 0.36
C GLU A 90 19.18 1.30 0.54
N ASN A 91 18.52 0.15 0.69
CA ASN A 91 17.06 0.08 0.83
C ASN A 91 16.62 -0.14 2.28
N LYS A 92 17.55 -0.26 3.22
CA LYS A 92 17.27 -0.60 4.61
C LYS A 92 16.16 0.30 5.15
N MET A 93 15.09 -0.31 5.61
CA MET A 93 13.94 0.40 6.14
C MET A 93 14.08 0.54 7.66
N THR A 94 13.62 1.68 8.17
CA THR A 94 13.47 1.95 9.60
C THR A 94 12.05 2.44 9.85
N VAL A 95 11.65 2.45 11.11
CA VAL A 95 10.36 2.97 11.55
C VAL A 95 10.54 4.19 12.44
N LYS A 96 9.61 5.12 12.31
CA LYS A 96 9.48 6.28 13.18
C LYS A 96 8.02 6.54 13.50
N CYS A 97 7.77 7.04 14.70
CA CYS A 97 6.48 7.58 15.06
C CYS A 97 6.40 9.04 14.60
N GLN A 98 5.61 9.28 13.55
CA GLN A 98 5.44 10.62 12.98
C GLN A 98 3.98 11.05 13.12
N LYS A 99 3.75 12.16 13.84
CA LYS A 99 2.39 12.71 14.05
C LYS A 99 1.39 11.68 14.60
N GLY A 100 1.86 10.78 15.47
CA GLY A 100 1.03 9.74 16.08
C GLY A 100 0.80 8.50 15.21
N VAL A 101 1.52 8.36 14.08
CA VAL A 101 1.41 7.23 13.16
C VAL A 101 2.78 6.62 12.89
N CYS A 102 2.88 5.30 12.96
CA CYS A 102 4.08 4.56 12.58
C CYS A 102 4.28 4.64 11.07
N THR A 103 5.43 5.17 10.67
CA THR A 103 5.79 5.35 9.26
C THR A 103 7.07 4.59 8.98
N GLY A 104 7.06 3.77 7.92
CA GLY A 104 8.25 3.13 7.38
C GLY A 104 9.01 4.13 6.49
N LEU A 105 10.30 4.30 6.74
CA LEU A 105 11.17 5.23 6.01
C LEU A 105 12.44 4.50 5.58
N LYS A 106 13.06 4.94 4.49
CA LYS A 106 14.43 4.50 4.22
C LYS A 106 15.35 5.01 5.33
N ALA A 107 16.29 4.19 5.76
CA ALA A 107 17.25 4.57 6.81
C ALA A 107 18.07 5.81 6.42
N SER A 108 18.28 6.04 5.13
CA SER A 108 18.92 7.26 4.60
C SER A 108 18.06 8.52 4.68
N GLU A 109 16.73 8.38 4.78
CA GLU A 109 15.74 9.45 4.85
C GLU A 109 15.21 9.67 6.27
N ALA A 110 15.56 8.76 7.19
CA ALA A 110 15.18 8.89 8.58
C ALA A 110 15.87 10.10 9.20
N PRO A 111 15.14 10.97 9.92
CA PRO A 111 15.77 12.08 10.62
C PRO A 111 16.83 11.50 11.56
N THR A 112 18.09 11.90 11.37
CA THR A 112 19.16 11.60 12.31
C THR A 112 18.74 12.19 13.65
N SER A 113 18.45 11.33 14.62
CA SER A 113 18.26 11.76 15.99
C SER A 113 19.53 12.51 16.39
N VAL A 114 19.48 13.84 16.38
CA VAL A 114 20.50 14.66 17.05
C VAL A 114 20.27 14.41 18.54
N GLN A 115 21.00 13.42 19.07
CA GLN A 115 21.23 13.30 20.51
C GLN A 115 22.25 14.35 20.93
#